data_AF-A0AAU7QRD7-F1
#
_entry.id   AF-A0AAU7QRD7-F1
#
_cell.length_a   1.000
_cell.length_b   1.000
_cell.length_c   1.000
_cell.angle_alpha   90.00
_cell.angle_beta   90.00
_cell.angle_gamma   90.00
#
_symmetry.space_group_name_H-M   'P 1'
#
loop_
_entity.id
_entity.type
_entity.pdbx_description
1 polymer ?
#
loop_
_entity_poly.entity_id
_entity_poly.type
_entity_poly.pdbx_seq_one_letter_code
_entity_poly.pdbx_strand_id
1 'polypeptide(L)'
;MSLKITNKCINCGICELECPNNAIYEGGVKWIDINKKKKKYISEKHYYIVPKKCTECVGYYKYSKCLLICPINNCIKLYKKESNKILYKRYKKIKKKI
;
A
#
# COMPACT_ATOMS: atom_id res chain seq x y z
N MET A 1 -4.16 9.40 2.86
CA MET A 1 -3.21 9.04 3.88
C MET A 1 -2.40 7.88 3.29
N SER A 2 -1.12 7.77 3.61
CA SER A 2 -0.34 6.62 3.16
C SER A 2 0.07 5.82 4.37
N LEU A 3 -0.31 4.55 4.37
CA LEU A 3 0.16 3.57 5.32
C LEU A 3 1.59 3.16 4.98
N LYS A 4 2.36 2.74 5.97
CA LYS A 4 3.70 2.18 5.81
C LYS A 4 3.83 0.91 6.66
N ILE A 5 4.48 -0.11 6.10
CA ILE A 5 4.89 -1.31 6.82
C ILE A 5 6.21 -1.01 7.54
N THR A 6 6.28 -1.39 8.81
CA THR A 6 7.46 -1.23 9.67
C THR A 6 8.36 -2.47 9.65
N ASN A 7 9.53 -2.37 10.27
CA ASN A 7 10.46 -3.48 10.47
C ASN A 7 9.92 -4.63 11.35
N LYS A 8 8.72 -4.51 11.93
CA LYS A 8 8.03 -5.60 12.63
C LYS A 8 7.41 -6.64 11.68
N CYS A 9 7.45 -6.40 10.38
CA CYS A 9 6.92 -7.32 9.39
C CYS A 9 7.65 -8.66 9.43
N ILE A 10 6.89 -9.75 9.47
CA ILE A 10 7.39 -11.13 9.46
C ILE A 10 7.31 -11.78 8.07
N ASN A 11 7.11 -10.99 7.01
CA ASN A 11 7.04 -11.46 5.62
C ASN A 11 6.00 -12.55 5.32
N CYS A 12 4.85 -12.55 6.00
CA CYS A 12 3.76 -13.52 5.77
C CYS A 12 2.98 -13.33 4.44
N GLY A 13 3.18 -12.23 3.71
CA GLY A 13 2.61 -11.99 2.37
C GLY A 13 1.11 -11.68 2.27
N ILE A 14 0.29 -12.00 3.27
CA ILE A 14 -1.18 -11.92 3.14
C ILE A 14 -1.72 -10.52 2.83
N CYS A 15 -1.04 -9.47 3.29
CA CYS A 15 -1.46 -8.10 3.03
C CYS A 15 -1.31 -7.66 1.55
N GLU A 16 -0.44 -8.30 0.78
CA GLU A 16 -0.24 -8.01 -0.64
C GLU A 16 -1.49 -8.35 -1.45
N LEU A 17 -2.04 -9.55 -1.22
CA LEU A 17 -3.21 -10.08 -1.93
C LEU A 17 -4.47 -9.25 -1.65
N GLU A 18 -4.60 -8.72 -0.44
CA GLU A 18 -5.77 -7.92 -0.04
C GLU A 18 -5.75 -6.47 -0.53
N CYS A 19 -4.66 -6.01 -1.15
CA CYS A 19 -4.54 -4.63 -1.58
C CYS A 19 -5.22 -4.38 -2.94
N PRO A 20 -6.35 -3.64 -3.01
CA PRO A 20 -7.10 -3.46 -4.27
C PRO A 20 -6.38 -2.62 -5.33
N ASN A 21 -5.26 -1.98 -4.99
CA ASN A 21 -4.46 -1.19 -5.92
C ASN A 21 -3.08 -1.81 -6.22
N ASN A 22 -2.80 -3.02 -5.72
CA ASN A 22 -1.47 -3.64 -5.76
C ASN A 22 -0.38 -2.64 -5.30
N ALA A 23 -0.63 -2.01 -4.14
CA ALA A 23 0.25 -0.98 -3.59
C ALA A 23 1.31 -1.58 -2.65
N ILE A 24 1.22 -2.87 -2.35
CA ILE A 24 2.11 -3.57 -1.43
C ILE A 24 2.96 -4.54 -2.25
N TYR A 25 4.25 -4.63 -1.92
CA TYR A 25 5.21 -5.48 -2.60
C TYR A 25 6.14 -6.11 -1.56
N GLU A 26 6.66 -7.29 -1.87
CA GLU A 26 7.71 -7.93 -1.08
C GLU A 26 9.02 -7.11 -1.07
N GLY A 27 9.82 -7.31 -0.02
CA GLY A 27 11.14 -6.69 0.10
C GLY A 27 12.04 -6.98 -1.10
N GLY A 28 12.75 -5.98 -1.60
CA GLY A 28 13.68 -6.14 -2.73
C GLY A 28 13.01 -6.21 -4.12
N VAL A 29 11.69 -6.36 -4.19
CA VAL A 29 10.96 -6.42 -5.47
C VAL A 29 10.77 -5.02 -6.04
N LYS A 30 11.14 -4.78 -7.31
CA LYS A 30 10.86 -3.51 -8.01
C LYS A 30 9.35 -3.36 -8.25
N TRP A 31 8.80 -2.17 -8.02
CA TRP A 31 7.38 -1.89 -8.26
C TRP A 31 7.17 -1.13 -9.57
N ILE A 32 5.95 -1.20 -10.11
CA ILE A 32 5.57 -0.53 -11.35
C ILE A 32 4.67 0.67 -11.01
N ASP A 33 5.04 1.84 -11.53
CA ASP A 33 4.24 3.05 -11.36
C ASP A 33 3.03 3.09 -12.32
N ILE A 34 2.17 4.08 -12.09
CA ILE A 34 0.96 4.31 -12.89
C ILE A 34 1.27 4.59 -14.38
N ASN A 35 2.52 4.91 -14.71
CA ASN A 35 2.98 5.14 -16.08
C ASN A 35 3.79 3.94 -16.62
N LYS A 36 3.61 2.75 -16.03
CA LYS A 36 4.30 1.50 -16.42
C LYS A 36 5.83 1.56 -16.31
N LYS A 37 6.39 2.47 -15.50
CA LYS A 37 7.84 2.54 -15.26
C LYS A 37 8.21 1.73 -14.03
N LYS A 38 9.24 0.89 -14.16
CA LYS A 38 9.85 0.16 -13.04
C LYS A 38 10.54 1.16 -12.11
N LYS A 39 10.35 1.00 -10.80
CA LYS A 39 10.93 1.82 -9.74
C LYS A 39 11.65 0.91 -8.74
N LYS A 40 12.70 1.44 -8.12
CA LYS A 40 13.42 0.73 -7.05
C LYS A 40 12.48 0.51 -5.86
N TYR A 41 12.64 -0.63 -5.20
CA TYR A 41 11.95 -0.98 -3.97
C TYR A 41 12.15 0.08 -2.88
N ILE A 42 11.22 0.16 -1.92
CA ILE A 42 11.33 1.07 -0.77
C ILE A 42 12.01 0.36 0.41
N SER A 43 11.82 -0.95 0.54
CA SER A 43 12.47 -1.79 1.54
C SER A 43 13.06 -3.03 0.87
N GLU A 44 14.24 -3.44 1.31
CA GLU A 44 14.91 -4.68 0.89
C GLU A 44 14.53 -5.86 1.76
N LYS A 45 14.25 -5.60 3.05
CA LYS A 45 14.19 -6.65 4.09
C LYS A 45 12.78 -7.18 4.34
N HIS A 46 11.78 -6.35 4.06
CA HIS A 46 10.40 -6.68 4.37
C HIS A 46 9.43 -6.04 3.38
N TYR A 47 8.18 -6.51 3.39
CA TYR A 47 7.11 -5.94 2.58
C TYR A 47 7.00 -4.42 2.77
N TYR A 48 6.68 -3.70 1.70
CA TYR A 48 6.54 -2.25 1.73
C TYR A 48 5.31 -1.79 0.97
N ILE A 49 4.76 -0.65 1.42
CA ILE A 49 3.62 0.02 0.77
C ILE A 49 4.15 1.19 -0.05
N VAL A 50 3.77 1.26 -1.32
CA VAL A 50 4.04 2.39 -2.21
C VAL A 50 3.04 3.51 -1.92
N PRO A 51 3.47 4.66 -1.34
CA PRO A 51 2.54 5.73 -0.94
C PRO A 51 1.72 6.29 -2.11
N LYS A 52 2.30 6.32 -3.31
CA LYS A 52 1.65 6.82 -4.53
C LYS A 52 0.52 5.91 -5.04
N LYS A 53 0.49 4.63 -4.63
CA LYS A 53 -0.56 3.65 -4.98
C LYS A 53 -1.52 3.37 -3.82
N CYS A 54 -1.14 3.69 -2.58
CA CYS A 54 -1.98 3.51 -1.41
C CYS A 54 -3.12 4.54 -1.39
N THR A 55 -4.37 4.06 -1.32
CA THR A 55 -5.56 4.91 -1.12
C THR A 55 -6.26 4.67 0.21
N GLU A 56 -5.67 3.86 1.08
CA GLU A 56 -6.29 3.39 2.32
C GLU A 56 -7.64 2.70 2.11
N CYS A 57 -7.74 2.02 0.96
CA CYS A 57 -8.96 1.41 0.47
C CYS A 57 -10.11 2.40 0.20
N VAL A 58 -9.91 3.71 0.34
CA VAL A 58 -10.92 4.71 -0.05
C VAL A 58 -11.27 4.53 -1.53
N GLY A 59 -12.57 4.42 -1.80
CA GLY A 59 -13.11 4.09 -3.12
C GLY A 59 -13.45 2.62 -3.32
N TYR A 60 -13.02 1.73 -2.41
CA TYR A 60 -13.33 0.30 -2.41
C TYR A 60 -14.00 -0.15 -1.12
N TYR A 61 -13.41 0.17 0.04
CA TYR A 61 -13.85 -0.29 1.35
C TYR A 61 -13.84 0.85 2.38
N LYS A 62 -14.61 0.68 3.47
CA LYS A 62 -14.64 1.63 4.60
C LYS A 62 -13.36 1.63 5.43
N TYR A 63 -12.69 0.48 5.51
CA TYR A 63 -11.48 0.27 6.30
C TYR A 63 -10.35 -0.29 5.43
N SER A 64 -9.10 -0.07 5.85
CA SER A 64 -7.94 -0.61 5.15
C SER A 64 -7.78 -2.10 5.43
N LYS A 65 -8.01 -2.95 4.43
CA LYS A 65 -7.93 -4.41 4.56
C LYS A 65 -6.59 -4.91 5.08
N CYS A 66 -5.48 -4.32 4.65
CA CYS A 66 -4.15 -4.70 5.12
C CYS A 66 -3.98 -4.56 6.65
N LEU A 67 -4.68 -3.60 7.29
CA LEU A 67 -4.71 -3.47 8.74
C LEU A 67 -5.52 -4.57 9.42
N LEU A 68 -6.58 -5.06 8.79
CA LEU A 68 -7.47 -6.07 9.35
C LEU A 68 -6.86 -7.47 9.31
N ILE A 69 -6.02 -7.75 8.31
CA ILE A 69 -5.46 -9.09 8.07
C ILE A 69 -4.04 -9.27 8.60
N CYS A 70 -3.35 -8.18 8.99
CA CYS A 70 -1.99 -8.28 9.47
C CYS A 70 -1.96 -8.93 10.87
N PRO A 71 -1.30 -10.09 11.05
CA PRO A 71 -1.29 -10.79 12.34
C PRO A 71 -0.38 -10.13 13.38
N ILE A 72 0.47 -9.20 12.95
CA ILE A 72 1.42 -8.52 13.83
C ILE A 72 0.91 -7.13 14.20
N ASN A 73 0.67 -6.95 15.50
CA ASN A 73 0.21 -5.69 16.05
C ASN A 73 1.16 -4.53 15.69
N ASN A 74 0.55 -3.45 15.21
CA ASN A 74 1.24 -2.20 14.90
C ASN A 74 2.36 -2.36 13.84
N CYS A 75 2.27 -3.40 13.00
CA CYS A 75 3.18 -3.62 11.87
C CYS A 75 2.96 -2.58 10.76
N ILE A 76 1.71 -2.26 10.47
CA ILE A 76 1.32 -1.22 9.49
C ILE A 76 0.89 0.03 10.26
N LYS A 77 1.50 1.17 9.95
CA LYS A 77 1.28 2.44 10.63
C LYS A 77 0.91 3.55 9.66
N LEU A 78 0.31 4.61 10.21
CA LEU A 78 0.17 5.88 9.53
C LEU A 78 1.55 6.48 9.23
N TYR A 79 1.83 6.78 7.96
CA TYR A 79 3.04 7.51 7.59
C TYR A 79 2.77 8.98 7.34
N LYS A 80 1.73 9.29 6.56
CA LYS A 80 1.31 10.68 6.28
C LYS A 80 -0.19 10.79 6.27
N LYS A 81 -0.73 11.68 7.11
CA LYS A 81 -2.16 12.04 7.11
C LYS A 81 -2.50 12.78 5.82
N GLU A 82 -3.51 12.31 5.10
CA GLU A 82 -4.06 12.99 3.93
C GLU A 82 -5.59 12.84 3.95
N SER A 83 -6.32 13.85 3.49
CA SER A 83 -7.78 13.86 3.52
C SER A 83 -8.41 12.84 2.55
N ASN A 84 -9.66 12.44 2.84
CA ASN A 84 -10.45 11.54 1.98
C ASN A 84 -10.57 12.08 0.54
N LYS A 85 -10.65 13.40 0.37
CA LYS A 85 -10.67 14.03 -0.96
C LYS A 85 -9.39 13.74 -1.77
N ILE A 86 -8.22 13.76 -1.13
CA ILE A 86 -6.94 13.45 -1.77
C ILE A 86 -6.89 11.96 -2.12
N LEU A 87 -7.29 11.10 -1.18
CA LEU A 87 -7.30 9.64 -1.37
C LEU A 87 -8.22 9.21 -2.51
N TYR A 88 -9.43 9.78 -2.55
CA TYR A 88 -10.40 9.48 -3.58
C TYR A 88 -9.97 10.00 -4.96
N LYS A 89 -9.30 11.17 -5.02
CA LYS A 89 -8.67 11.65 -6.26
C LYS A 89 -7.59 10.67 -6.75
N ARG A 90 -6.77 10.11 -5.86
CA ARG A 90 -5.76 9.09 -6.19
C ARG A 90 -6.41 7.80 -6.69
N TYR A 91 -7.46 7.31 -6.03
CA TYR A 91 -8.25 6.15 -6.48
C TYR A 91 -8.72 6.33 -7.93
N LYS A 92 -9.36 7.47 -8.24
CA LYS A 92 -9.81 7.78 -9.61
C LYS A 92 -8.67 7.76 -10.63
N LYS A 93 -7.48 8.26 -10.26
CA LYS A 93 -6.31 8.26 -11.16
C LYS A 93 -5.78 6.85 -11.41
N ILE A 94 -5.75 6.00 -10.38
CA ILE A 94 -5.29 4.61 -10.49
C ILE A 94 -6.26 3.80 -11.34
N LYS A 95 -7.57 3.88 -11.05
CA LYS A 95 -8.61 3.11 -11.75
C LYS A 95 -8.73 3.45 -13.24
N LYS A 96 -8.32 4.65 -13.66
CA LYS A 96 -8.31 5.05 -15.08
C LYS A 96 -7.13 4.46 -15.87
N LYS A 97 -6.14 3.87 -15.20
CA LYS A 97 -4.87 3.44 -15.80
C LYS A 97 -4.56 1.95 -15.58
N ILE A 98 -5.38 1.27 -14.77
CA ILE A 98 -5.49 -0.18 -14.67
C ILE A 98 -6.55 -0.58 -15.70
#